data_AF-A0A3E4XXN6-F1
#
_entry.id   AF-A0A3E4XXN6-F1
#
_cell.length_a   1.000
_cell.length_b   1.000
_cell.length_c   1.000
_cell.angle_alpha   90.00
_cell.angle_beta   90.00
_cell.angle_gamma   90.00
#
_symmetry.space_group_name_H-M   'P 1'
#
loop_
_entity.id
_entity.type
_entity.pdbx_description
1 polymer ?
#
loop_
_entity_poly.entity_id
_entity_poly.type
_entity_poly.pdbx_seq_one_letter_code
_entity_poly.pdbx_strand_id
1 'polypeptide(L)'
;KQEIIDIIKSTARFGLTYAQNKYNAIIQAATDANQFGYIIDSNIKRIRLYISFIRKYDEEINSILESLHELVDANEDSDFVKQIHLIETFKGAGFLSAVSIMGEIGDFSAFSKPKQLFAYFGLDPAVKQSGKFEGTKVQMSKRGSAIARRVIHTLTLQSISISRNREAKNPVLREYYLKKCDSKPKLVAMGAVSHKVCNMIFAILRDNKPFKIIAPQEHIKQYNSAKCDIAA
;
A
#
# COMPACT_ATOMS: atom_id res chain seq x y z
N LYS A 1 5.10 17.21 -33.47
CA LYS A 1 3.74 17.07 -32.89
C LYS A 1 3.44 15.62 -32.52
N GLN A 2 3.40 14.69 -33.49
CA GLN A 2 3.03 13.29 -33.24
C GLN A 2 3.97 12.59 -32.23
N GLU A 3 5.28 12.78 -32.38
CA GLU A 3 6.29 12.24 -31.46
C GLU A 3 6.04 12.61 -29.98
N ILE A 4 5.77 13.88 -29.68
CA ILE A 4 5.50 14.34 -28.30
C ILE A 4 4.21 13.72 -27.76
N ILE A 5 3.18 13.61 -28.60
CA ILE A 5 1.92 12.96 -28.23
C ILE A 5 2.14 11.49 -27.91
N ASP A 6 2.96 10.80 -28.70
CA ASP A 6 3.28 9.39 -28.49
C ASP A 6 4.09 9.17 -27.22
N ILE A 7 5.06 10.04 -26.91
CA ILE A 7 5.81 10.04 -25.64
C ILE A 7 4.88 10.26 -24.44
N ILE A 8 3.97 11.23 -24.51
CA ILE A 8 3.01 11.50 -23.41
C ILE A 8 2.08 10.30 -23.24
N LYS A 9 1.60 9.72 -24.34
CA LYS A 9 0.71 8.56 -24.33
C LYS A 9 1.39 7.33 -23.73
N SER A 10 2.64 7.04 -24.10
CA SER A 10 3.39 5.90 -23.58
C SER A 10 3.68 6.03 -22.07
N THR A 11 3.92 7.26 -21.60
CA THR A 11 4.27 7.52 -20.19
C THR A 11 3.05 7.59 -19.28
N ALA A 12 2.00 8.30 -19.68
CA ALA A 12 0.92 8.70 -18.76
C ALA A 12 -0.17 7.63 -18.56
N ARG A 13 -0.15 6.53 -19.34
CA ARG A 13 -1.19 5.47 -19.33
C ARG A 13 -2.63 6.00 -19.52
N PHE A 14 -2.79 7.19 -20.11
CA PHE A 14 -4.07 7.82 -20.45
C PHE A 14 -4.31 7.80 -21.97
N GLY A 15 -5.57 8.00 -22.38
CA GLY A 15 -5.97 7.94 -23.79
C GLY A 15 -5.43 9.08 -24.66
N LEU A 16 -5.60 8.95 -25.97
CA LEU A 16 -5.10 9.90 -26.98
C LEU A 16 -5.55 11.35 -26.72
N THR A 17 -6.81 11.55 -26.33
CA THR A 17 -7.36 12.88 -26.01
C THR A 17 -6.59 13.59 -24.90
N TYR A 18 -6.18 12.85 -23.86
CA TYR A 18 -5.37 13.42 -22.78
C TYR A 18 -4.00 13.85 -23.30
N ALA A 19 -3.34 13.00 -24.10
CA ALA A 19 -2.05 13.30 -24.68
C ALA A 19 -2.10 14.52 -25.61
N GLN A 20 -3.15 14.63 -26.43
CA GLN A 20 -3.39 15.78 -27.30
C GLN A 20 -3.57 17.08 -26.50
N ASN A 21 -4.39 17.04 -25.44
CA ASN A 21 -4.63 18.20 -24.58
C ASN A 21 -3.37 18.65 -23.87
N LYS A 22 -2.55 17.69 -23.37
CA LYS A 22 -1.27 18.01 -22.75
C LYS A 22 -0.25 18.57 -23.75
N TYR A 23 -0.17 18.02 -24.94
CA TYR A 23 0.64 18.58 -26.02
C TYR A 23 0.27 20.04 -26.29
N ASN A 24 -1.03 20.33 -26.49
CA ASN A 24 -1.50 21.69 -26.75
C ASN A 24 -1.14 22.64 -25.59
N ALA A 25 -1.29 22.20 -24.34
CA ALA A 25 -0.91 23.00 -23.16
C ALA A 25 0.59 23.30 -23.10
N ILE A 26 1.45 22.34 -23.49
CA ILE A 26 2.91 22.54 -23.55
C ILE A 26 3.27 23.56 -24.63
N ILE A 27 2.65 23.47 -25.81
CA ILE A 27 2.86 24.43 -26.89
C ILE A 27 2.41 25.83 -26.48
N GLN A 28 1.23 25.96 -25.88
CA GLN A 28 0.74 27.24 -25.38
C GLN A 28 1.71 27.84 -24.35
N ALA A 29 2.14 27.05 -23.36
CA ALA A 29 3.10 27.51 -22.36
C ALA A 29 4.44 27.96 -22.99
N ALA A 30 4.90 27.28 -24.04
CA ALA A 30 6.10 27.68 -24.77
C ALA A 30 5.90 28.99 -25.55
N THR A 31 4.72 29.20 -26.14
CA THR A 31 4.35 30.46 -26.80
C THR A 31 4.28 31.61 -25.79
N ASP A 32 3.61 31.40 -24.66
CA ASP A 32 3.50 32.40 -23.59
C ASP A 32 4.87 32.78 -23.01
N ALA A 33 5.77 31.80 -22.87
CA ALA A 33 7.13 32.01 -22.40
C ALA A 33 7.96 32.89 -23.36
N ASN A 34 7.67 32.90 -24.66
CA ASN A 34 8.34 33.82 -25.60
C ASN A 34 7.89 35.27 -25.42
N GLN A 35 6.69 35.50 -24.87
CA GLN A 35 6.14 36.84 -24.67
C GLN A 35 6.53 37.44 -23.31
N PHE A 36 6.67 36.61 -22.26
CA PHE A 36 6.89 37.07 -20.88
C PHE A 36 8.16 36.51 -20.20
N GLY A 37 8.94 35.66 -20.88
CA GLY A 37 10.04 34.92 -20.26
C GLY A 37 11.37 35.67 -20.24
N TYR A 38 12.01 35.70 -19.07
CA TYR A 38 13.45 36.00 -18.95
C TYR A 38 14.22 34.68 -18.91
N ILE A 39 14.96 34.39 -19.99
CA ILE A 39 15.84 33.21 -20.04
C ILE A 39 17.10 33.53 -19.24
N ILE A 40 17.24 32.88 -18.08
CA ILE A 40 18.46 32.95 -17.27
C ILE A 40 19.17 31.61 -17.40
N ASP A 41 20.41 31.61 -17.87
CA ASP A 41 21.21 30.39 -18.07
C ASP A 41 21.33 29.53 -16.80
N SER A 42 21.32 30.17 -15.62
CA SER A 42 21.32 29.48 -14.32
C SER A 42 20.07 28.59 -14.13
N ASN A 43 18.89 29.02 -14.61
CA ASN A 43 17.67 28.21 -14.56
C ASN A 43 17.78 26.99 -15.48
N ILE A 44 18.32 27.17 -16.69
CA ILE A 44 18.55 26.06 -17.63
C ILE A 44 19.51 25.03 -17.01
N LYS A 45 20.60 25.50 -16.41
CA LYS A 45 21.57 24.63 -15.72
C LYS A 45 20.91 23.88 -14.56
N ARG A 46 20.09 24.56 -13.75
CA ARG A 46 19.35 23.95 -12.63
C ARG A 46 18.35 22.89 -13.10
N ILE A 47 17.58 23.16 -14.16
CA ILE A 47 16.64 22.18 -14.74
C ILE A 47 17.39 20.95 -15.25
N ARG A 48 18.49 21.14 -15.99
CA ARG A 48 19.32 20.03 -16.48
C ARG A 48 19.89 19.20 -15.33
N LEU A 49 20.33 19.85 -14.26
CA LEU A 49 20.82 19.18 -13.06
C LEU A 49 19.71 18.34 -12.40
N TYR A 50 18.52 18.89 -12.19
CA TYR A 50 17.40 18.14 -11.63
C TYR A 50 16.99 16.95 -12.50
N ILE A 51 16.97 17.10 -13.83
CA ILE A 51 16.72 15.98 -14.74
C ILE A 51 17.79 14.90 -14.57
N SER A 52 19.07 15.27 -14.46
CA SER A 52 20.15 14.29 -14.23
C SER A 52 20.00 13.56 -12.90
N PHE A 53 19.61 14.25 -11.83
CA PHE A 53 19.37 13.62 -10.53
C PHE A 53 18.17 12.69 -10.55
N ILE A 54 17.05 13.10 -11.17
CA ILE A 54 15.87 12.24 -11.30
C ILE A 54 16.23 10.95 -12.05
N ARG A 55 16.92 11.06 -13.19
CA ARG A 55 17.37 9.90 -13.97
C ARG A 55 18.29 9.00 -13.15
N LYS A 56 19.24 9.58 -12.43
CA LYS A 56 20.15 8.81 -11.59
C LYS A 56 19.41 8.10 -10.47
N TYR A 57 18.46 8.75 -9.81
CA TYR A 57 17.64 8.11 -8.79
C TYR A 57 16.78 6.99 -9.36
N ASP A 58 16.23 7.14 -10.57
CA ASP A 58 15.46 6.09 -11.24
C ASP A 58 16.36 4.86 -11.53
N GLU A 59 17.61 5.08 -11.99
CA GLU A 59 18.59 4.01 -12.18
C GLU A 59 18.90 3.28 -10.87
N GLU A 60 19.18 4.01 -9.79
CA GLU A 60 19.50 3.41 -8.48
C GLU A 60 18.30 2.66 -7.89
N ILE A 61 17.08 3.20 -8.03
CA ILE A 61 15.85 2.53 -7.59
C ILE A 61 15.68 1.19 -8.32
N ASN A 62 15.87 1.17 -9.64
CA ASN A 62 15.77 -0.06 -10.41
C ASN A 62 16.85 -1.06 -10.01
N SER A 63 18.10 -0.61 -9.87
CA SER A 63 19.21 -1.45 -9.41
C SER A 63 18.91 -2.13 -8.07
N ILE A 64 18.41 -1.37 -7.08
CA ILE A 64 18.03 -1.90 -5.76
C ILE A 64 16.87 -2.90 -5.88
N LEU A 65 15.88 -2.62 -6.73
CA LEU A 65 14.75 -3.53 -6.96
C LEU A 65 15.20 -4.86 -7.56
N GLU A 66 16.09 -4.85 -8.55
CA GLU A 66 16.67 -6.06 -9.11
C GLU A 66 17.46 -6.85 -8.05
N SER A 67 18.31 -6.18 -7.26
CA SER A 67 19.01 -6.86 -6.16
C SER A 67 18.07 -7.47 -5.12
N LEU A 68 16.91 -6.85 -4.84
CA LEU A 68 15.89 -7.43 -3.97
C LEU A 68 15.28 -8.70 -4.58
N HIS A 69 15.01 -8.70 -5.89
CA HIS A 69 14.53 -9.90 -6.59
C HIS A 69 15.58 -11.02 -6.54
N GLU A 70 16.83 -10.72 -6.90
CA GLU A 70 17.94 -11.69 -6.85
C GLU A 70 18.11 -12.31 -5.45
N LEU A 71 18.00 -11.49 -4.39
CA LEU A 71 18.09 -11.99 -3.01
C LEU A 71 16.93 -12.91 -2.62
N VAL A 72 15.72 -12.61 -3.09
CA VAL A 72 14.54 -13.45 -2.84
C VAL A 72 14.67 -14.76 -3.60
N ASP A 73 15.03 -14.70 -4.88
CA ASP A 73 15.18 -15.88 -5.75
C ASP A 73 16.31 -16.80 -5.25
N ALA A 74 17.43 -16.23 -4.80
CA ALA A 74 18.55 -17.01 -4.25
C ALA A 74 18.22 -17.70 -2.91
N ASN A 75 17.14 -17.31 -2.22
CA ASN A 75 16.76 -17.82 -0.91
C ASN A 75 15.34 -18.42 -0.90
N GLU A 76 14.85 -18.92 -2.05
CA GLU A 76 13.48 -19.41 -2.26
C GLU A 76 13.04 -20.46 -1.22
N ASP A 77 13.97 -21.31 -0.77
CA ASP A 77 13.69 -22.36 0.21
C ASP A 77 13.54 -21.86 1.66
N SER A 78 13.95 -20.62 1.95
CA SER A 78 13.85 -20.05 3.29
C SER A 78 12.39 -19.81 3.70
N ASP A 79 12.08 -20.02 4.97
CA ASP A 79 10.75 -19.74 5.51
C ASP A 79 10.38 -18.25 5.34
N PHE A 80 11.37 -17.36 5.41
CA PHE A 80 11.19 -15.93 5.19
C PHE A 80 10.69 -15.62 3.77
N VAL A 81 11.28 -16.23 2.74
CA VAL A 81 10.85 -16.03 1.35
C VAL A 81 9.49 -16.68 1.08
N LYS A 82 9.25 -17.87 1.63
CA LYS A 82 7.91 -18.50 1.58
C LYS A 82 6.84 -17.59 2.18
N GLN A 83 7.14 -16.93 3.30
CA GLN A 83 6.24 -15.95 3.93
C GLN A 83 6.02 -14.70 3.07
N ILE A 84 7.03 -14.22 2.34
CA ILE A 84 6.88 -13.15 1.35
C ILE A 84 5.84 -13.57 0.30
N HIS A 85 6.02 -14.72 -0.35
CA HIS A 85 5.10 -15.20 -1.38
C HIS A 85 3.69 -15.46 -0.84
N LEU A 86 3.56 -15.92 0.41
CA LEU A 86 2.27 -16.05 1.06
C LEU A 86 1.56 -14.69 1.20
N ILE A 87 2.27 -13.61 1.56
CA ILE A 87 1.67 -12.27 1.62
C ILE A 87 1.30 -11.76 0.22
N GLU A 88 2.06 -12.08 -0.82
CA GLU A 88 1.72 -11.70 -2.21
C GLU A 88 0.37 -12.25 -2.66
N THR A 89 -0.06 -13.39 -2.11
CA THR A 89 -1.39 -13.94 -2.40
C THR A 89 -2.55 -13.05 -1.91
N PHE A 90 -2.28 -12.13 -0.97
CA PHE A 90 -3.27 -11.17 -0.51
C PHE A 90 -3.69 -10.25 -1.66
N LYS A 91 -5.00 -10.20 -1.95
CA LYS A 91 -5.51 -9.38 -3.06
C LYS A 91 -5.19 -7.90 -2.87
N GLY A 92 -4.25 -7.40 -3.67
CA GLY A 92 -3.77 -6.02 -3.63
C GLY A 92 -2.35 -5.86 -3.07
N ALA A 93 -1.75 -6.95 -2.56
CA ALA A 93 -0.32 -7.02 -2.31
C ALA A 93 0.42 -7.37 -3.62
N GLY A 94 1.63 -6.85 -3.73
CA GLY A 94 2.62 -7.29 -4.72
C GLY A 94 3.99 -7.31 -4.06
N PHE A 95 5.00 -7.76 -4.79
CA PHE A 95 6.36 -7.99 -4.31
C PHE A 95 6.87 -6.95 -3.31
N LEU A 96 6.97 -5.68 -3.72
CA LEU A 96 7.50 -4.63 -2.85
C LEU A 96 6.71 -4.47 -1.53
N SER A 97 5.38 -4.67 -1.57
CA SER A 97 4.56 -4.61 -0.35
C SER A 97 4.79 -5.82 0.56
N ALA A 98 4.92 -7.01 -0.02
CA ALA A 98 5.17 -8.24 0.73
C ALA A 98 6.56 -8.23 1.37
N VAL A 99 7.60 -7.93 0.59
CA VAL A 99 8.99 -7.80 1.05
C VAL A 99 9.11 -6.72 2.11
N SER A 100 8.49 -5.55 1.91
CA SER A 100 8.52 -4.48 2.91
C SER A 100 7.85 -4.89 4.22
N ILE A 101 6.73 -5.62 4.17
CA ILE A 101 6.06 -6.08 5.39
C ILE A 101 6.92 -7.12 6.11
N MET A 102 7.45 -8.11 5.40
CA MET A 102 8.32 -9.11 6.02
C MET A 102 9.62 -8.51 6.55
N GLY A 103 10.22 -7.54 5.85
CA GLY A 103 11.39 -6.82 6.34
C GLY A 103 11.10 -6.01 7.60
N GLU A 104 9.90 -5.46 7.75
CA GLU A 104 9.48 -4.73 8.96
C GLU A 104 9.10 -5.66 10.12
N ILE A 105 8.56 -6.84 9.82
CA ILE A 105 8.24 -7.87 10.82
C ILE A 105 9.53 -8.53 11.33
N GLY A 106 10.47 -8.84 10.44
CA GLY A 106 11.61 -9.69 10.73
C GLY A 106 11.14 -11.11 11.05
N ASP A 107 11.39 -11.56 12.28
CA ASP A 107 10.92 -12.86 12.75
C ASP A 107 9.45 -12.80 13.21
N PHE A 108 8.57 -13.47 12.46
CA PHE A 108 7.14 -13.56 12.79
C PHE A 108 6.88 -14.30 14.10
N SER A 109 7.79 -15.17 14.56
CA SER A 109 7.63 -15.93 15.80
C SER A 109 7.50 -15.04 17.05
N ALA A 110 7.97 -13.78 16.96
CA ALA A 110 7.83 -12.77 17.99
C ALA A 110 6.36 -12.38 18.28
N PHE A 111 5.42 -12.72 17.40
CA PHE A 111 4.01 -12.31 17.50
C PHE A 111 3.08 -13.50 17.76
N SER A 112 2.57 -13.59 18.98
CA SER A 112 1.57 -14.60 19.37
C SER A 112 0.13 -14.21 19.00
N LYS A 113 -0.15 -12.90 18.92
CA LYS A 113 -1.52 -12.37 18.75
C LYS A 113 -1.55 -11.32 17.63
N PRO A 114 -2.60 -11.28 16.79
CA PRO A 114 -2.74 -10.26 15.75
C PRO A 114 -2.69 -8.82 16.27
N LYS A 115 -3.22 -8.58 17.48
CA LYS A 115 -3.18 -7.27 18.12
C LYS A 115 -1.76 -6.79 18.44
N GLN A 116 -0.82 -7.71 18.69
CA GLN A 116 0.58 -7.36 18.92
C GLN A 116 1.20 -6.82 17.62
N LEU A 117 0.96 -7.48 16.49
CA LEU A 117 1.43 -7.02 15.19
C LEU A 117 0.84 -5.65 14.82
N PHE A 118 -0.46 -5.45 15.06
CA PHE A 118 -1.13 -4.17 14.79
C PHE A 118 -0.56 -3.00 15.64
N ALA A 119 -0.30 -3.25 16.92
CA ALA A 119 0.33 -2.28 17.81
C ALA A 119 1.82 -2.07 17.47
N TYR A 120 2.52 -3.11 17.05
CA TYR A 120 3.91 -3.05 16.61
C TYR A 120 4.09 -2.17 15.37
N PHE A 121 3.16 -2.23 14.41
CA PHE A 121 3.10 -1.28 13.30
C PHE A 121 2.69 0.15 13.72
N GLY A 122 2.24 0.34 14.96
CA GLY A 122 1.80 1.63 15.49
C GLY A 122 0.54 2.15 14.82
N LEU A 123 -0.36 1.24 14.41
CA LEU A 123 -1.66 1.55 13.80
C LEU A 123 -2.78 1.73 14.84
N ASP A 124 -2.49 1.41 16.10
CA ASP A 124 -3.39 1.54 17.23
C ASP A 124 -3.58 3.01 17.65
N PRO A 125 -4.74 3.37 18.23
CA PRO A 125 -4.93 4.68 18.81
C PRO A 125 -3.96 4.88 19.98
N ALA A 126 -3.34 6.04 20.06
CA ALA A 126 -2.51 6.44 21.18
C ALA A 126 -3.32 6.46 22.48
N VAL A 127 -2.69 6.11 23.59
CA VAL A 127 -3.27 6.27 24.92
C VAL A 127 -2.93 7.67 25.42
N LYS A 128 -3.95 8.48 25.75
CA LYS A 128 -3.79 9.78 26.40
C LYS A 128 -4.50 9.75 27.75
N GLN A 129 -3.80 9.27 28.77
CA GLN A 129 -4.31 9.17 30.13
C GLN A 129 -3.35 9.85 31.12
N SER A 130 -3.89 10.55 32.12
CA SER A 130 -3.12 11.12 33.23
C SER A 130 -3.93 11.11 34.52
N GLY A 131 -3.56 10.28 35.49
CA GLY A 131 -4.30 10.12 36.75
C GLY A 131 -5.76 9.71 36.49
N LYS A 132 -6.70 10.62 36.71
CA LYS A 132 -8.15 10.41 36.46
C LYS A 132 -8.63 10.91 35.09
N PHE A 133 -7.74 11.47 34.27
CA PHE A 133 -8.10 12.01 32.96
C PHE A 133 -7.93 10.94 31.87
N GLU A 134 -9.00 10.70 31.11
CA GLU A 134 -8.98 9.93 29.87
C GLU A 134 -9.32 10.82 28.68
N GLY A 135 -8.38 11.00 27.76
CA GLY A 135 -8.59 11.78 26.56
C GLY A 135 -9.46 11.03 25.54
N THR A 136 -10.58 11.63 25.14
CA THR A 136 -11.49 11.06 24.11
C THR A 136 -11.04 11.31 22.67
N LYS A 137 -10.18 12.32 22.44
CA LYS A 137 -9.58 12.63 21.13
C LYS A 137 -8.14 12.14 21.09
N VAL A 138 -7.93 10.98 20.48
CA VAL A 138 -6.62 10.34 20.33
C VAL A 138 -6.25 10.17 18.85
N GLN A 139 -4.97 10.37 18.55
CA GLN A 139 -4.40 10.11 17.23
C GLN A 139 -3.83 8.70 17.18
N MET A 140 -3.44 8.23 15.99
CA MET A 140 -2.68 6.98 15.85
C MET A 140 -1.35 7.08 16.61
N SER A 141 -0.91 5.99 17.25
CA SER A 141 0.24 5.97 18.15
C SER A 141 1.55 6.35 17.45
N LYS A 142 1.71 5.99 16.18
CA LYS A 142 2.92 6.22 15.35
C LYS A 142 4.21 5.64 15.95
N ARG A 143 4.12 4.77 16.97
CA ARG A 143 5.27 4.16 17.65
C ARG A 143 6.03 3.16 16.79
N GLY A 144 5.36 2.53 15.83
CA GLY A 144 5.95 1.57 14.89
C GLY A 144 6.56 2.20 13.64
N SER A 145 6.92 1.35 12.67
CA SER A 145 7.49 1.80 11.40
C SER A 145 6.53 2.61 10.54
N ALA A 146 7.02 3.72 10.00
CA ALA A 146 6.30 4.53 9.03
C ALA A 146 6.12 3.81 7.68
N ILE A 147 7.05 2.91 7.33
CA ILE A 147 6.99 2.09 6.11
C ILE A 147 5.87 1.07 6.28
N ALA A 148 5.86 0.29 7.36
CA ALA A 148 4.80 -0.68 7.63
C ALA A 148 3.40 -0.04 7.60
N ARG A 149 3.22 1.13 8.24
CA ARG A 149 1.95 1.88 8.17
C ARG A 149 1.58 2.28 6.74
N ARG A 150 2.55 2.76 5.95
CA ARG A 150 2.33 3.13 4.56
C ARG A 150 1.91 1.92 3.73
N VAL A 151 2.58 0.78 3.89
CA VAL A 151 2.22 -0.44 3.16
C VAL A 151 0.84 -0.93 3.55
N ILE A 152 0.52 -1.05 4.85
CA ILE A 152 -0.81 -1.47 5.30
C ILE A 152 -1.90 -0.52 4.81
N HIS A 153 -1.65 0.80 4.80
CA HIS A 153 -2.58 1.76 4.26
C HIS A 153 -2.79 1.58 2.74
N THR A 154 -1.73 1.35 1.98
CA THR A 154 -1.80 1.05 0.54
C THR A 154 -2.57 -0.24 0.28
N LEU A 155 -2.29 -1.32 1.02
CA LEU A 155 -3.03 -2.57 0.92
C LEU A 155 -4.51 -2.36 1.25
N THR A 156 -4.82 -1.60 2.30
CA THR A 156 -6.19 -1.23 2.67
C THR A 156 -6.91 -0.54 1.53
N LEU A 157 -6.30 0.48 0.92
CA LEU A 157 -6.85 1.19 -0.24
C LEU A 157 -7.09 0.25 -1.41
N GLN A 158 -6.12 -0.62 -1.71
CA GLN A 158 -6.26 -1.58 -2.81
C GLN A 158 -7.38 -2.58 -2.54
N SER A 159 -7.52 -3.10 -1.32
CA SER A 159 -8.56 -4.07 -0.98
C SER A 159 -9.98 -3.50 -1.12
N ILE A 160 -10.20 -2.23 -0.77
CA ILE A 160 -11.52 -1.58 -0.90
C ILE A 160 -11.78 -0.97 -2.28
N SER A 161 -10.73 -0.90 -3.13
CA SER A 161 -10.83 -0.30 -4.46
C SER A 161 -11.72 -1.11 -5.40
N ILE A 162 -12.24 -0.41 -6.41
CA ILE A 162 -13.05 -0.97 -7.48
C ILE A 162 -12.15 -1.11 -8.71
N SER A 163 -12.23 -2.25 -9.39
CA SER A 163 -11.56 -2.48 -10.66
C SER A 163 -12.16 -1.62 -11.78
N ARG A 164 -11.49 -1.54 -12.94
CA ARG A 164 -12.05 -0.85 -14.12
C ARG A 164 -13.39 -1.45 -14.55
N ASN A 165 -13.60 -2.73 -14.29
CA ASN A 165 -14.82 -3.47 -14.61
C ASN A 165 -15.95 -3.22 -13.59
N ARG A 166 -15.78 -2.24 -12.68
CA ARG A 166 -16.72 -1.89 -11.61
C ARG A 166 -16.92 -2.98 -10.54
N GLU A 167 -16.03 -3.96 -10.47
CA GLU A 167 -16.05 -5.01 -9.46
C GLU A 167 -15.15 -4.67 -8.26
N ALA A 168 -15.60 -4.99 -7.05
CA ALA A 168 -14.79 -4.81 -5.85
C ALA A 168 -13.65 -5.83 -5.83
N LYS A 169 -12.40 -5.39 -5.60
CA LYS A 169 -11.27 -6.31 -5.49
C LYS A 169 -11.43 -7.28 -4.30
N ASN A 170 -11.94 -6.77 -3.19
CA ASN A 170 -12.40 -7.57 -2.05
C ASN A 170 -13.82 -7.09 -1.63
N PRO A 171 -14.88 -7.80 -2.06
CA PRO A 171 -16.25 -7.43 -1.73
C PRO A 171 -16.52 -7.34 -0.22
N VAL A 172 -15.95 -8.27 0.56
CA VAL A 172 -16.14 -8.37 2.01
C VAL A 172 -15.57 -7.15 2.74
N LEU A 173 -14.33 -6.76 2.41
CA LEU A 173 -13.71 -5.58 3.03
C LEU A 173 -14.36 -4.27 2.56
N ARG A 174 -14.80 -4.20 1.30
CA ARG A 174 -15.49 -3.02 0.78
C ARG A 174 -16.84 -2.81 1.45
N GLU A 175 -17.64 -3.86 1.59
CA GLU A 175 -18.92 -3.78 2.30
C GLU A 175 -18.73 -3.37 3.76
N TYR A 176 -17.73 -3.97 4.44
CA TYR A 176 -17.37 -3.59 5.81
C TYR A 176 -16.98 -2.11 5.91
N TYR A 177 -16.20 -1.60 4.94
CA TYR A 177 -15.82 -0.19 4.88
C TYR A 177 -17.03 0.73 4.72
N LEU A 178 -17.94 0.42 3.79
CA LEU A 178 -19.14 1.23 3.54
C LEU A 178 -20.02 1.30 4.79
N LYS A 179 -20.30 0.14 5.41
CA LYS A 179 -21.06 0.08 6.67
C LYS A 179 -20.40 0.88 7.81
N LYS A 180 -19.08 0.98 7.83
CA LYS A 180 -18.36 1.82 8.80
C LYS A 180 -18.43 3.30 8.46
N CYS A 181 -18.50 3.68 7.19
CA CYS A 181 -18.68 5.07 6.77
C CYS A 181 -20.04 5.63 7.21
N ASP A 182 -21.06 4.78 7.36
CA ASP A 182 -22.39 5.22 7.83
C ASP A 182 -22.37 5.77 9.26
N SER A 183 -21.43 5.30 10.09
CA SER A 183 -21.32 5.66 11.52
C SER A 183 -20.05 6.41 11.89
N LYS A 184 -19.06 6.47 10.99
CA LYS A 184 -17.74 7.04 11.28
C LYS A 184 -17.18 7.81 10.08
N PRO A 185 -16.34 8.84 10.32
CA PRO A 185 -15.61 9.51 9.25
C PRO A 185 -14.78 8.53 8.42
N LYS A 186 -14.63 8.79 7.11
CA LYS A 186 -13.97 7.90 6.14
C LYS A 186 -12.58 7.43 6.58
N LEU A 187 -11.76 8.32 7.12
CA LEU A 187 -10.40 7.97 7.59
C LEU A 187 -10.41 7.08 8.84
N VAL A 188 -11.42 7.20 9.69
CA VAL A 188 -11.59 6.31 10.85
C VAL A 188 -12.12 4.94 10.40
N ALA A 189 -13.03 4.91 9.43
CA ALA A 189 -13.47 3.68 8.80
C ALA A 189 -12.32 2.94 8.11
N MET A 190 -11.44 3.68 7.40
CA MET A 190 -10.18 3.15 6.85
C MET A 190 -9.31 2.48 7.91
N GLY A 191 -9.10 3.12 9.07
CA GLY A 191 -8.35 2.51 10.18
C GLY A 191 -8.95 1.18 10.66
N ALA A 192 -10.28 1.07 10.69
CA ALA A 192 -10.96 -0.19 11.03
C ALA A 192 -10.73 -1.29 9.98
N VAL A 193 -10.65 -0.93 8.70
CA VAL A 193 -10.30 -1.86 7.61
C VAL A 193 -8.82 -2.25 7.71
N SER A 194 -7.91 -1.31 7.97
CA SER A 194 -6.49 -1.59 8.16
C SER A 194 -6.25 -2.58 9.30
N HIS A 195 -7.01 -2.49 10.39
CA HIS A 195 -6.98 -3.49 11.45
C HIS A 195 -7.40 -4.89 10.96
N LYS A 196 -8.42 -5.00 10.10
CA LYS A 196 -8.77 -6.28 9.47
C LYS A 196 -7.69 -6.79 8.51
N VAL A 197 -7.10 -5.92 7.70
CA VAL A 197 -6.00 -6.27 6.78
C VAL A 197 -4.80 -6.82 7.57
N CYS A 198 -4.41 -6.15 8.65
CA CYS A 198 -3.33 -6.62 9.52
C CYS A 198 -3.64 -8.00 10.14
N ASN A 199 -4.89 -8.22 10.59
CA ASN A 199 -5.31 -9.53 11.10
C ASN A 199 -5.32 -10.62 10.01
N MET A 200 -5.67 -10.28 8.77
CA MET A 200 -5.61 -11.22 7.64
C MET A 200 -4.16 -11.61 7.33
N ILE A 201 -3.24 -10.64 7.29
CA ILE A 201 -1.80 -10.91 7.10
C ILE A 201 -1.27 -11.79 8.23
N PHE A 202 -1.61 -11.49 9.48
CA PHE A 202 -1.24 -12.33 10.61
C PHE A 202 -1.76 -13.77 10.45
N ALA A 203 -3.01 -13.95 10.00
CA ALA A 203 -3.58 -15.28 9.77
C ALA A 203 -2.89 -16.03 8.63
N ILE A 204 -2.54 -15.35 7.53
CA ILE A 204 -1.77 -15.92 6.42
C ILE A 204 -0.43 -16.49 6.92
N LEU A 205 0.31 -15.69 7.71
CA LEU A 205 1.61 -16.08 8.26
C LEU A 205 1.51 -17.17 9.32
N ARG A 206 0.50 -17.10 10.20
CA ARG A 206 0.26 -18.12 11.25
C ARG A 206 -0.14 -19.47 10.65
N ASP A 207 -1.05 -19.45 9.68
CA ASP A 207 -1.63 -20.68 9.14
C ASP A 207 -0.81 -21.24 7.96
N ASN A 208 0.20 -20.51 7.49
CA ASN A 208 1.02 -20.80 6.30
C ASN A 208 0.16 -21.20 5.09
N LYS A 209 -0.93 -20.45 4.86
CA LYS A 209 -1.92 -20.72 3.82
C LYS A 209 -2.12 -19.52 2.92
N PRO A 210 -2.24 -19.71 1.59
CA PRO A 210 -2.61 -18.66 0.67
C PRO A 210 -3.90 -17.95 1.06
N PHE A 211 -3.96 -16.64 0.83
CA PHE A 211 -5.12 -15.83 1.09
C PHE A 211 -6.33 -16.29 0.27
N LYS A 212 -7.45 -16.48 0.96
CA LYS A 212 -8.76 -16.74 0.34
C LYS A 212 -9.76 -15.73 0.86
N ILE A 213 -10.60 -15.20 -0.04
CA ILE A 213 -11.72 -14.35 0.36
C ILE A 213 -12.83 -15.27 0.87
N ILE A 214 -13.08 -15.23 2.17
CA ILE A 214 -14.11 -16.02 2.84
C ILE A 214 -15.21 -15.07 3.30
N ALA A 215 -16.47 -15.44 3.05
CA ALA A 215 -17.60 -14.66 3.53
C ALA A 215 -17.67 -14.69 5.08
N PRO A 216 -18.13 -13.62 5.74
CA PRO A 216 -18.17 -13.56 7.20
C PRO A 216 -18.94 -14.73 7.85
N GLN A 217 -20.04 -15.16 7.23
CA GLN A 217 -20.86 -16.28 7.73
C GLN A 217 -20.09 -17.60 7.66
N GLU A 218 -19.37 -17.83 6.58
CA GLU A 218 -18.56 -19.04 6.39
C GLU A 218 -17.37 -19.08 7.36
N HIS A 219 -16.71 -17.94 7.57
CA HIS A 219 -15.64 -17.81 8.55
C HIS A 219 -16.14 -18.12 9.98
N ILE A 220 -17.34 -17.69 10.35
CA ILE A 220 -17.94 -18.02 11.66
C ILE A 220 -18.17 -19.53 11.79
N LYS A 221 -18.69 -20.18 10.75
CA LYS A 221 -18.89 -21.63 10.74
C LYS A 221 -17.57 -22.38 10.92
N GLN A 222 -16.54 -22.04 10.15
CA GLN A 222 -15.20 -22.64 10.24
C GLN A 222 -14.54 -22.42 11.61
N TYR A 223 -14.71 -21.22 12.19
CA TYR A 223 -14.20 -20.92 13.52
C TYR A 223 -14.88 -21.78 14.60
N ASN A 224 -16.21 -21.91 14.53
CA ASN A 224 -16.96 -22.70 15.50
C ASN A 224 -16.64 -24.20 15.38
N SER A 225 -16.51 -24.74 14.15
CA SER A 225 -16.15 -26.15 13.95
C SER A 225 -14.77 -26.46 14.53
N ALA A 226 -13.76 -25.63 14.20
CA ALA A 226 -12.41 -25.81 14.73
C ALA A 226 -12.34 -25.72 16.26
N LYS A 227 -13.22 -24.92 16.89
CA LYS A 227 -13.30 -24.83 18.35
C LYS A 227 -13.96 -26.06 18.97
N CYS A 228 -14.95 -26.66 18.30
CA CYS A 228 -15.57 -27.91 18.73
C CYS A 228 -14.59 -29.09 18.64
N ASP A 229 -13.78 -29.16 17.59
CA ASP A 229 -12.79 -30.24 17.40
C ASP A 229 -11.64 -30.21 18.42
N ILE A 230 -11.37 -29.05 19.05
CA ILE A 230 -10.37 -28.89 20.12
C ILE A 230 -10.95 -29.26 21.50
N ALA A 231 -12.28 -29.26 21.63
CA ALA A 231 -12.98 -29.53 22.89
C ALA A 231 -13.49 -30.98 23.01
N ALA A 232 -13.31 -31.80 21.97
CA ALA A 232 -13.60 -33.24 21.92
C ALA A 232 -12.30 -34.04 21.99
#